data_AF-A0AA43BUV3-F1
#
_entry.id   AF-A0AA43BUV3-F1
#
_cell.length_a   1.000
_cell.length_b   1.000
_cell.length_c   1.000
_cell.angle_alpha   90.00
_cell.angle_beta   90.00
_cell.angle_gamma   90.00
#
_symmetry.space_group_name_H-M   'P 1'
#
loop_
_entity.id
_entity.type
_entity.pdbx_description
1 polymer ?
#
loop_
_entity_poly.entity_id
_entity_poly.type
_entity_poly.pdbx_seq_one_letter_code
_entity_poly.pdbx_strand_id
1 'polypeptide(L)'
;MQKQRAYVLLSTALALMVACGDSSGPAVDRNDPGTGTGTLSVTADIDGQDVSGGIVTDMDVQVRNAQGQPVSGAMVTIRNGTLGTTTLFESGQGTGDYTARVNGFGAGDYRLDVVAGADRVENVVVGGIGIHTIQSPTMATVVPASQPLTVTWTRPAEAFRADVESREYEVQDILDTGSHIIPAVDVRVRTDERIRVRRDNQVTIAGGLSGSRLQLELRRTVEPIVVQ
;
A
#
# COMPACT_ATOMS: atom_id res chain seq x y z
N MET A 1 17.44 -16.80 76.09
CA MET A 1 16.84 -15.63 75.41
C MET A 1 17.33 -15.62 73.97
N GLN A 2 16.58 -16.23 73.06
CA GLN A 2 16.99 -16.52 71.68
C GLN A 2 16.11 -15.69 70.74
N LYS A 3 16.72 -14.73 70.03
CA LYS A 3 16.04 -13.76 69.15
C LYS A 3 15.65 -14.43 67.83
N GLN A 4 14.34 -14.54 67.58
CA GLN A 4 13.78 -14.88 66.26
C GLN A 4 13.98 -13.69 65.30
N ARG A 5 14.57 -13.95 64.13
CA ARG A 5 14.63 -13.01 63.00
C ARG A 5 13.62 -13.46 61.96
N ALA A 6 12.60 -12.64 61.73
CA ALA A 6 11.61 -12.82 60.67
C ALA A 6 12.23 -12.46 59.32
N TYR A 7 12.13 -13.37 58.35
CA TYR A 7 12.46 -13.11 56.95
C TYR A 7 11.19 -12.69 56.22
N VAL A 8 11.17 -11.46 55.70
CA VAL A 8 10.14 -10.97 54.79
C VAL A 8 10.56 -11.37 53.37
N LEU A 9 9.82 -12.30 52.77
CA LEU A 9 9.94 -12.67 51.37
C LEU A 9 9.19 -11.64 50.51
N LEU A 10 9.93 -10.86 49.72
CA LEU A 10 9.41 -9.90 48.77
C LEU A 10 9.26 -10.59 47.40
N SER A 11 8.05 -11.03 47.07
CA SER A 11 7.72 -11.68 45.80
C SER A 11 7.59 -10.65 44.68
N THR A 12 8.55 -10.61 43.76
CA THR A 12 8.53 -9.72 42.59
C THR A 12 7.64 -10.33 41.49
N ALA A 13 6.50 -9.71 41.21
CA ALA A 13 5.64 -10.08 40.10
C ALA A 13 6.22 -9.58 38.77
N LEU A 14 6.50 -10.50 37.85
CA LEU A 14 6.99 -10.22 36.51
C LEU A 14 5.79 -9.88 35.60
N ALA A 15 5.60 -8.60 35.30
CA ALA A 15 4.59 -8.15 34.34
C ALA A 15 5.07 -8.39 32.91
N LEU A 16 4.43 -9.34 32.21
CA LEU A 16 4.57 -9.53 30.77
C LEU A 16 3.91 -8.34 30.05
N MET A 17 4.71 -7.38 29.58
CA MET A 17 4.23 -6.39 28.63
C MET A 17 4.07 -7.08 27.27
N VAL A 18 2.83 -7.35 26.88
CA VAL A 18 2.47 -7.63 25.49
C VAL A 18 2.70 -6.34 24.72
N ALA A 19 3.86 -6.23 24.08
CA ALA A 19 4.08 -5.21 23.07
C ALA A 19 3.18 -5.54 21.89
N CYS A 20 2.03 -4.85 21.79
CA CYS A 20 1.36 -4.68 20.50
C CYS A 20 2.35 -3.94 19.60
N GLY A 21 3.04 -4.67 18.73
CA GLY A 21 3.95 -4.11 17.76
C GLY A 21 3.16 -3.33 16.72
N ASP A 22 2.84 -2.07 17.01
CA ASP A 22 2.50 -1.09 15.99
C ASP A 22 3.76 -0.88 15.14
N SER A 23 3.84 -1.61 14.04
CA SER A 23 4.98 -1.55 13.12
C SER A 23 4.91 -0.25 12.33
N SER A 24 5.43 0.84 12.89
CA SER A 24 5.56 2.16 12.24
C SER A 24 6.77 2.29 11.32
N GLY A 25 7.53 1.20 11.12
CA GLY A 25 8.70 1.18 10.23
C GLY A 25 8.32 1.30 8.74
N PRO A 26 9.33 1.42 7.85
CA PRO A 26 9.13 1.40 6.42
C PRO A 26 8.29 0.21 5.96
N ALA A 27 7.41 0.42 4.99
CA ALA A 27 6.54 -0.62 4.45
C ALA A 27 7.37 -1.74 3.80
N VAL A 28 8.50 -1.40 3.18
CA VAL A 28 9.41 -2.35 2.51
C VAL A 28 9.97 -3.38 3.49
N ASP A 29 10.25 -2.98 4.74
CA ASP A 29 10.81 -3.87 5.78
C ASP A 29 9.81 -4.95 6.22
N ARG A 30 8.53 -4.81 5.86
CA ARG A 30 7.46 -5.78 6.13
C ARG A 30 7.07 -6.62 4.92
N ASN A 31 7.79 -6.45 3.80
CA ASN A 31 7.57 -7.28 2.63
C ASN A 31 8.04 -8.71 2.91
N ASP A 32 7.20 -9.70 2.60
CA ASP A 32 7.54 -11.11 2.59
C ASP A 32 7.30 -11.64 1.17
N PRO A 33 8.32 -12.13 0.46
CA PRO A 33 8.14 -12.65 -0.89
C PRO A 33 7.28 -13.92 -0.94
N GLY A 34 6.99 -14.56 0.20
CA GLY A 34 6.18 -15.75 0.29
C GLY A 34 6.89 -16.99 -0.23
N THR A 35 6.10 -17.98 -0.63
CA THR A 35 6.59 -19.25 -1.20
C THR A 35 5.69 -19.71 -2.35
N GLY A 36 6.14 -20.69 -3.12
CA GLY A 36 5.34 -21.23 -4.21
C GLY A 36 6.01 -22.41 -4.91
N THR A 37 5.34 -22.88 -5.95
CA THR A 37 5.70 -24.08 -6.72
C THR A 37 6.64 -23.79 -7.91
N GLY A 38 6.79 -22.52 -8.28
CA GLY A 38 7.62 -22.08 -9.40
C GLY A 38 6.99 -22.28 -10.78
N THR A 39 5.69 -22.54 -10.85
CA THR A 39 4.96 -22.89 -12.08
C THR A 39 3.99 -21.79 -12.55
N LEU A 40 3.63 -20.86 -11.66
CA LEU A 40 2.73 -19.75 -11.93
C LEU A 40 3.47 -18.43 -12.05
N SER A 41 3.13 -17.64 -13.05
CA SER A 41 3.45 -16.22 -13.13
C SER A 41 2.27 -15.45 -12.56
N VAL A 42 2.51 -14.69 -11.49
CA VAL A 42 1.47 -13.94 -10.78
C VAL A 42 1.83 -12.46 -10.76
N THR A 43 1.00 -11.64 -11.38
CA THR A 43 1.09 -10.17 -11.29
C THR A 43 -0.14 -9.69 -10.56
N ALA A 44 0.05 -9.06 -9.40
CA ALA A 44 -1.03 -8.57 -8.56
C ALA A 44 -0.84 -7.08 -8.27
N ASP A 45 -1.89 -6.30 -8.49
CA ASP A 45 -1.93 -4.86 -8.25
C ASP A 45 -3.13 -4.55 -7.32
N ILE A 46 -2.87 -3.78 -6.26
CA ILE A 46 -3.87 -3.33 -5.29
C ILE A 46 -3.86 -1.80 -5.31
N ASP A 47 -4.88 -1.22 -5.93
CA ASP A 47 -4.90 0.20 -6.28
C ASP A 47 -5.99 0.94 -5.50
N GLY A 48 -5.55 1.69 -4.48
CA GLY A 48 -6.38 2.61 -3.73
C GLY A 48 -6.49 3.95 -4.43
N GLN A 49 -7.71 4.45 -4.61
CA GLN A 49 -7.95 5.76 -5.18
C GLN A 49 -9.07 6.50 -4.46
N ASP A 50 -8.90 7.80 -4.28
CA ASP A 50 -9.94 8.67 -3.79
C ASP A 50 -11.04 8.89 -4.86
N VAL A 51 -12.28 8.73 -4.43
CA VAL A 51 -13.49 8.96 -5.22
C VAL A 51 -14.46 9.83 -4.43
N SER A 52 -15.52 10.30 -5.06
CA SER A 52 -16.61 10.97 -4.33
C SER A 52 -17.18 10.01 -3.27
N GLY A 53 -17.11 10.40 -2.00
CA GLY A 53 -17.62 9.61 -0.87
C GLY A 53 -16.60 8.71 -0.16
N GLY A 54 -15.33 8.67 -0.57
CA GLY A 54 -14.30 7.93 0.16
C GLY A 54 -13.13 7.45 -0.69
N ILE A 55 -12.48 6.38 -0.23
CA ILE A 55 -11.50 5.63 -1.03
C ILE A 55 -12.17 4.36 -1.54
N VAL A 56 -11.83 3.94 -2.75
CA VAL A 56 -12.10 2.59 -3.24
C VAL A 56 -10.79 1.92 -3.57
N THR A 57 -10.68 0.63 -3.26
CA THR A 57 -9.55 -0.20 -3.64
C THR A 57 -9.99 -1.20 -4.69
N ASP A 58 -9.35 -1.12 -5.85
CA ASP A 58 -9.43 -2.12 -6.90
C ASP A 58 -8.30 -3.14 -6.70
N MET A 59 -8.57 -4.42 -6.92
CA MET A 59 -7.62 -5.50 -6.78
C MET A 59 -7.65 -6.34 -8.05
N ASP A 60 -6.53 -6.41 -8.73
CA ASP A 60 -6.39 -7.10 -10.01
C ASP A 60 -5.24 -8.10 -9.92
N VAL A 61 -5.50 -9.36 -10.24
CA VAL A 61 -4.50 -10.44 -10.20
C VAL A 61 -4.54 -11.21 -11.51
N GLN A 62 -3.43 -11.20 -12.23
CA GLN A 62 -3.23 -12.01 -13.43
C GLN A 62 -2.45 -13.27 -13.07
N VAL A 63 -2.99 -14.43 -13.44
CA VAL A 63 -2.36 -15.74 -13.24
C VAL A 63 -2.11 -16.38 -14.59
N ARG A 64 -0.84 -16.67 -14.89
CA ARG A 64 -0.38 -17.35 -16.11
C ARG A 64 0.50 -18.54 -15.77
N ASN A 65 0.61 -19.51 -16.67
CA ASN A 65 1.57 -20.61 -16.54
C ASN A 65 2.92 -20.26 -17.20
N ALA A 66 3.87 -21.22 -17.20
CA ALA A 66 5.21 -21.04 -17.79
C ALA A 66 5.22 -20.77 -19.31
N GLN A 67 4.13 -21.07 -20.02
CA GLN A 67 3.96 -20.76 -21.44
C GLN A 67 3.20 -19.44 -21.68
N GLY A 68 2.95 -18.67 -20.62
CA GLY A 68 2.18 -17.42 -20.68
C GLY A 68 0.69 -17.61 -20.91
N GLN A 69 0.17 -18.84 -20.81
CA GLN A 69 -1.25 -19.13 -20.99
C GLN A 69 -2.04 -18.79 -19.71
N PRO A 70 -3.30 -18.32 -19.84
CA PRO A 70 -4.15 -18.02 -18.70
C PRO A 70 -4.45 -19.26 -17.85
N VAL A 71 -4.42 -19.09 -16.52
CA VAL A 71 -4.78 -20.12 -15.56
C VAL A 71 -6.15 -19.77 -14.97
N SER A 72 -7.17 -20.45 -15.45
CA SER A 72 -8.58 -20.28 -15.03
C SER A 72 -8.94 -21.19 -13.86
N GLY A 73 -9.93 -20.79 -13.06
CA GLY A 73 -10.43 -21.58 -11.93
C GLY A 73 -9.50 -21.63 -10.72
N ALA A 74 -8.53 -20.72 -10.61
CA ALA A 74 -7.71 -20.56 -9.42
C ALA A 74 -8.51 -19.93 -8.26
N MET A 75 -8.17 -20.32 -7.04
CA MET A 75 -8.61 -19.62 -5.83
C MET A 75 -7.61 -18.50 -5.54
N VAL A 76 -8.06 -17.25 -5.68
CA VAL A 76 -7.25 -16.04 -5.43
C VAL A 76 -7.84 -15.29 -4.25
N THR A 77 -7.02 -15.08 -3.22
CA THR A 77 -7.43 -14.33 -2.03
C THR A 77 -6.42 -13.29 -1.64
N ILE A 78 -6.91 -12.10 -1.26
CA ILE A 78 -6.13 -11.05 -0.63
C ILE A 78 -6.66 -10.87 0.80
N ARG A 79 -5.78 -10.90 1.79
CA ARG A 79 -6.11 -10.64 3.20
C ARG A 79 -5.48 -9.35 3.67
N ASN A 80 -6.23 -8.60 4.47
CA ASN A 80 -5.74 -7.44 5.19
C ASN A 80 -6.43 -7.41 6.57
N GLY A 81 -5.72 -6.98 7.61
CA GLY A 81 -6.24 -6.99 8.98
C GLY A 81 -7.50 -6.15 9.19
N THR A 82 -7.67 -5.09 8.40
CA THR A 82 -8.82 -4.17 8.46
C THR A 82 -9.95 -4.59 7.52
N LEU A 83 -9.60 -5.00 6.29
CA LEU A 83 -10.59 -5.36 5.25
C LEU A 83 -11.08 -6.81 5.36
N GLY A 84 -10.39 -7.65 6.15
CA GLY A 84 -10.65 -9.08 6.23
C GLY A 84 -10.07 -9.85 5.04
N THR A 85 -10.76 -10.91 4.61
CA THR A 85 -10.37 -11.70 3.43
C THR A 85 -11.26 -11.33 2.26
N THR A 86 -10.64 -10.90 1.16
CA THR A 86 -11.29 -10.65 -0.13
C THR A 86 -10.94 -11.79 -1.08
N THR A 87 -11.95 -12.52 -1.54
CA THR A 87 -11.81 -13.48 -2.63
C THR A 87 -12.00 -12.77 -3.96
N LEU A 88 -11.06 -12.94 -4.89
CA LEU A 88 -11.14 -12.38 -6.23
C LEU A 88 -11.77 -13.39 -7.17
N PHE A 89 -12.60 -12.91 -8.09
CA PHE A 89 -13.29 -13.74 -9.06
C PHE A 89 -12.71 -13.53 -10.44
N GLU A 90 -12.62 -14.61 -11.22
CA GLU A 90 -12.18 -14.52 -12.60
C GLU A 90 -13.15 -13.63 -13.40
N SER A 91 -12.63 -12.59 -14.04
CA SER A 91 -13.39 -11.58 -14.78
C SER A 91 -14.16 -12.17 -15.98
N GLY A 92 -13.68 -13.30 -16.50
CA GLY A 92 -14.35 -14.15 -17.44
C GLY A 92 -13.71 -15.53 -17.47
N GLN A 93 -14.49 -16.57 -17.75
CA GLN A 93 -13.97 -17.93 -17.80
C GLN A 93 -12.83 -18.04 -18.83
N GLY A 94 -11.67 -18.57 -18.40
CA GLY A 94 -10.52 -18.78 -19.28
C GLY A 94 -9.60 -17.56 -19.44
N THR A 95 -9.87 -16.45 -18.75
CA THR A 95 -9.05 -15.23 -18.83
C THR A 95 -7.81 -15.30 -17.95
N GLY A 96 -7.89 -16.02 -16.83
CA GLY A 96 -6.85 -16.01 -15.80
C GLY A 96 -6.66 -14.65 -15.14
N ASP A 97 -7.63 -13.74 -15.28
CA ASP A 97 -7.61 -12.40 -14.72
C ASP A 97 -8.68 -12.32 -13.63
N TYR A 98 -8.26 -12.11 -12.38
CA TYR A 98 -9.10 -12.16 -11.20
C TYR A 98 -9.23 -10.76 -10.61
N THR A 99 -10.45 -10.34 -10.32
CA THR A 99 -10.70 -8.98 -9.84
C THR A 99 -11.60 -8.96 -8.61
N ALA A 100 -11.42 -7.92 -7.79
CA ALA A 100 -12.34 -7.54 -6.74
C ALA A 100 -12.28 -6.02 -6.52
N ARG A 101 -13.34 -5.48 -5.94
CA ARG A 101 -13.44 -4.07 -5.57
C ARG A 101 -14.02 -3.94 -4.17
N VAL A 102 -13.37 -3.17 -3.31
CA VAL A 102 -13.81 -2.94 -1.93
C VAL A 102 -13.87 -1.45 -1.60
N ASN A 103 -14.83 -1.06 -0.77
CA ASN A 103 -14.91 0.30 -0.26
C ASN A 103 -13.92 0.48 0.89
N GLY A 104 -13.13 1.56 0.83
CA GLY A 104 -12.07 1.86 1.78
C GLY A 104 -10.70 1.36 1.34
N PHE A 105 -9.71 1.59 2.19
CA PHE A 105 -8.34 1.10 2.05
C PHE A 105 -7.88 0.60 3.41
N GLY A 106 -7.31 -0.60 3.45
CA GLY A 106 -6.96 -1.30 4.67
C GLY A 106 -5.71 -0.72 5.33
N ALA A 107 -5.75 -0.54 6.65
CA ALA A 107 -4.53 -0.33 7.41
C ALA A 107 -3.77 -1.66 7.55
N GLY A 108 -2.45 -1.58 7.65
CA GLY A 108 -1.56 -2.74 7.76
C GLY A 108 -1.31 -3.44 6.44
N ASP A 109 -0.67 -4.60 6.53
CA ASP A 109 -0.11 -5.30 5.37
C ASP A 109 -1.16 -6.08 4.58
N TYR A 110 -0.86 -6.34 3.31
CA TYR A 110 -1.72 -7.07 2.39
C TYR A 110 -1.05 -8.39 2.03
N ARG A 111 -1.78 -9.49 2.22
CA ARG A 111 -1.31 -10.83 1.93
C ARG A 111 -2.05 -11.42 0.74
N LEU A 112 -1.31 -11.91 -0.25
CA LEU A 112 -1.83 -12.63 -1.41
C LEU A 112 -1.59 -14.15 -1.27
N ASP A 113 -2.61 -14.93 -1.62
CA ASP A 113 -2.50 -16.36 -1.88
C ASP A 113 -3.24 -16.71 -3.18
N VAL A 114 -2.62 -17.55 -4.01
CA VAL A 114 -3.13 -18.07 -5.28
C VAL A 114 -2.94 -19.58 -5.29
N VAL A 115 -4.01 -20.33 -5.50
CA VAL A 115 -3.98 -21.81 -5.60
C VAL A 115 -4.74 -22.26 -6.84
N ALA A 116 -4.08 -23.03 -7.72
CA ALA A 116 -4.65 -23.60 -8.93
C ALA A 116 -4.33 -25.09 -9.01
N GLY A 117 -5.23 -25.94 -8.51
CA GLY A 117 -4.98 -27.38 -8.42
C GLY A 117 -3.80 -27.70 -7.51
N ALA A 118 -2.70 -28.19 -8.08
CA ALA A 118 -1.45 -28.48 -7.35
C ALA A 118 -0.48 -27.29 -7.33
N ASP A 119 -0.69 -26.30 -8.19
CA ASP A 119 0.15 -25.11 -8.31
C ASP A 119 -0.29 -24.05 -7.30
N ARG A 120 0.69 -23.34 -6.73
CA ARG A 120 0.46 -22.36 -5.66
C ARG A 120 1.53 -21.30 -5.56
N VAL A 121 1.09 -20.13 -5.09
CA VAL A 121 1.85 -18.99 -4.57
C VAL A 121 1.17 -18.58 -3.26
N GLU A 122 1.85 -18.63 -2.13
CA GLU A 122 1.25 -18.49 -0.80
C GLU A 122 2.06 -17.58 0.11
N ASN A 123 1.36 -16.89 1.01
CA ASN A 123 1.91 -16.01 2.04
C ASN A 123 2.77 -14.86 1.47
N VAL A 124 2.48 -14.37 0.27
CA VAL A 124 3.15 -13.16 -0.25
C VAL A 124 2.59 -11.96 0.52
N VAL A 125 3.44 -11.16 1.15
CA VAL A 125 3.04 -9.97 1.90
C VAL A 125 3.67 -8.72 1.29
N VAL A 126 2.84 -7.74 0.94
CA VAL A 126 3.30 -6.36 0.69
C VAL A 126 2.95 -5.51 1.90
N GLY A 127 3.97 -4.84 2.44
CA GLY A 127 3.81 -3.96 3.59
C GLY A 127 2.87 -2.79 3.27
N GLY A 128 1.96 -2.51 4.21
CA GLY A 128 0.96 -1.46 4.05
C GLY A 128 1.53 -0.05 4.13
N ILE A 129 1.27 0.78 3.12
CA ILE A 129 1.71 2.20 3.09
C ILE A 129 0.81 3.14 3.90
N GLY A 130 -0.39 2.66 4.29
CA GLY A 130 -1.41 3.40 5.01
C GLY A 130 -2.04 4.55 4.23
N ILE A 131 -3.16 5.08 4.74
CA ILE A 131 -3.85 6.21 4.11
C ILE A 131 -3.10 7.52 4.41
N HIS A 132 -2.61 8.20 3.37
CA HIS A 132 -2.06 9.56 3.51
C HIS A 132 -3.10 10.65 3.27
N THR A 133 -2.77 11.85 3.75
CA THR A 133 -3.49 13.09 3.52
C THR A 133 -2.51 14.13 3.00
N ILE A 134 -2.85 14.80 1.89
CA ILE A 134 -2.12 15.98 1.42
C ILE A 134 -2.45 17.13 2.39
N GLN A 135 -1.43 17.64 3.07
CA GLN A 135 -1.56 18.69 4.10
C GLN A 135 -1.37 20.09 3.50
N SER A 136 -0.60 20.20 2.42
CA SER A 136 -0.43 21.43 1.66
C SER A 136 -0.18 21.10 0.18
N PRO A 137 -0.77 21.84 -0.76
CA PRO A 137 -1.90 22.76 -0.54
C PRO A 137 -3.18 22.01 -0.15
N THR A 138 -4.13 22.70 0.51
CA THR A 138 -5.47 22.16 0.77
C THR A 138 -6.49 22.70 -0.22
N MET A 139 -7.66 22.06 -0.31
CA MET A 139 -8.73 22.47 -1.23
C MET A 139 -9.09 23.95 -1.05
N ALA A 140 -9.30 24.65 -2.17
CA ALA A 140 -9.61 26.07 -2.26
C ALA A 140 -8.52 27.01 -1.71
N THR A 141 -7.31 26.51 -1.44
CA THR A 141 -6.16 27.37 -1.12
C THR A 141 -5.75 28.18 -2.34
N VAL A 142 -5.35 29.43 -2.10
CA VAL A 142 -4.75 30.31 -3.10
C VAL A 142 -3.24 30.28 -2.96
N VAL A 143 -2.54 29.96 -4.05
CA VAL A 143 -1.07 29.93 -4.12
C VAL A 143 -0.57 30.89 -5.19
N PRO A 144 0.61 31.53 -5.00
CA PRO A 144 1.16 32.44 -5.99
C PRO A 144 1.66 31.70 -7.23
N ALA A 145 1.37 32.24 -8.42
CA ALA A 145 1.94 31.78 -9.67
C ALA A 145 3.44 32.09 -9.76
N SER A 146 4.17 31.32 -10.56
CA SER A 146 5.61 31.50 -10.79
C SER A 146 6.46 31.48 -9.51
N GLN A 147 5.99 30.77 -8.48
CA GLN A 147 6.70 30.52 -7.23
C GLN A 147 6.77 29.01 -6.99
N PRO A 148 7.84 28.50 -6.35
CA PRO A 148 7.90 27.08 -6.00
C PRO A 148 6.72 26.71 -5.09
N LEU A 149 6.05 25.60 -5.40
CA LEU A 149 4.92 25.09 -4.62
C LEU A 149 5.37 23.89 -3.80
N THR A 150 5.40 24.03 -2.48
CA THR A 150 5.68 22.93 -1.57
C THR A 150 4.42 22.09 -1.36
N VAL A 151 4.50 20.84 -1.77
CA VAL A 151 3.51 19.79 -1.50
C VAL A 151 3.96 19.02 -0.27
N THR A 152 3.05 18.76 0.68
CA THR A 152 3.32 17.95 1.87
C THR A 152 2.21 16.94 2.11
N TRP A 153 2.55 15.76 2.65
CA TRP A 153 1.59 14.71 2.98
C TRP A 153 1.99 13.93 4.24
N THR A 154 1.00 13.34 4.90
CA THR A 154 1.24 12.41 6.01
C THR A 154 1.82 11.09 5.51
N ARG A 155 2.67 10.46 6.32
CA ARG A 155 3.24 9.14 6.03
C ARG A 155 2.98 8.19 7.20
N PRO A 156 1.88 7.42 7.20
CA PRO A 156 1.62 6.45 8.26
C PRO A 156 2.72 5.38 8.38
N ALA A 157 3.30 4.97 7.26
CA ALA A 157 4.52 4.17 7.14
C ALA A 157 5.25 4.62 5.88
N GLU A 158 6.58 4.69 5.87
CA GLU A 158 7.35 5.09 4.68
C GLU A 158 7.12 4.10 3.52
N ALA A 159 6.65 4.61 2.38
CA ALA A 159 6.45 3.83 1.16
C ALA A 159 7.79 3.57 0.44
N PHE A 160 7.82 2.62 -0.50
CA PHE A 160 9.01 2.36 -1.30
C PHE A 160 9.41 3.59 -2.13
N ARG A 161 8.41 4.26 -2.71
CA ARG A 161 8.54 5.51 -3.44
C ARG A 161 7.21 6.28 -3.43
N ALA A 162 7.27 7.50 -3.93
CA ALA A 162 6.12 8.35 -4.15
C ALA A 162 6.22 9.04 -5.51
N ASP A 163 5.08 9.52 -6.00
CA ASP A 163 4.98 10.38 -7.17
C ASP A 163 4.15 11.61 -6.83
N VAL A 164 4.50 12.73 -7.48
CA VAL A 164 3.77 13.99 -7.33
C VAL A 164 3.42 14.52 -8.71
N GLU A 165 2.12 14.74 -8.92
CA GLU A 165 1.56 15.22 -10.18
C GLU A 165 0.75 16.50 -9.91
N SER A 166 1.00 17.52 -10.74
CA SER A 166 0.09 18.62 -11.02
C SER A 166 -0.29 18.61 -12.50
N ARG A 167 -1.09 19.58 -12.95
CA ARG A 167 -1.47 19.65 -14.37
C ARG A 167 -0.30 19.93 -15.34
N GLU A 168 0.80 20.53 -14.88
CA GLU A 168 1.98 20.84 -15.74
C GLU A 168 3.26 20.14 -15.26
N TYR A 169 3.19 19.42 -14.15
CA TYR A 169 4.35 18.82 -13.51
C TYR A 169 4.06 17.38 -13.16
N GLU A 170 4.98 16.49 -13.49
CA GLU A 170 4.95 15.12 -13.03
C GLU A 170 6.35 14.70 -12.66
N VAL A 171 6.50 14.14 -11.46
CA VAL A 171 7.72 13.45 -11.06
C VAL A 171 7.35 12.10 -10.51
N GLN A 172 8.10 11.09 -10.93
CA GLN A 172 7.91 9.71 -10.52
C GLN A 172 9.15 9.20 -9.77
N ASP A 173 8.97 8.12 -9.02
CA ASP A 173 10.04 7.39 -8.34
C ASP A 173 10.84 8.24 -7.35
N ILE A 174 10.21 9.24 -6.72
CA ILE A 174 10.87 10.03 -5.67
C ILE A 174 10.85 9.27 -4.34
N LEU A 175 11.83 9.56 -3.48
CA LEU A 175 11.80 9.07 -2.11
C LEU A 175 10.55 9.59 -1.39
N ASP A 176 9.84 8.72 -0.67
CA ASP A 176 8.65 9.09 0.09
C ASP A 176 9.05 9.83 1.37
N THR A 177 9.50 11.08 1.23
CA THR A 177 9.95 11.93 2.35
C THR A 177 8.82 12.71 3.03
N GLY A 178 7.60 12.66 2.48
CA GLY A 178 6.44 13.39 2.98
C GLY A 178 6.34 14.83 2.44
N SER A 179 7.26 15.22 1.56
CA SER A 179 7.22 16.52 0.90
C SER A 179 7.91 16.49 -0.46
N HIS A 180 7.45 17.35 -1.36
CA HIS A 180 8.10 17.62 -2.64
C HIS A 180 7.90 19.08 -3.03
N ILE A 181 8.83 19.65 -3.80
CA ILE A 181 8.72 21.01 -4.33
C ILE A 181 8.47 20.95 -5.83
N ILE A 182 7.31 21.45 -6.26
CA ILE A 182 7.04 21.70 -7.67
C ILE A 182 7.78 22.98 -8.07
N PRO A 183 8.64 22.94 -9.11
CA PRO A 183 9.38 24.11 -9.56
C PRO A 183 8.46 25.27 -9.98
N ALA A 184 8.91 26.50 -9.75
CA ALA A 184 8.15 27.71 -10.05
C ALA A 184 7.65 27.80 -11.51
N VAL A 185 8.42 27.27 -12.46
CA VAL A 185 8.09 27.29 -13.90
C VAL A 185 6.84 26.48 -14.25
N ASP A 186 6.48 25.53 -13.39
CA ASP A 186 5.34 24.63 -13.59
C ASP A 186 4.10 25.07 -12.79
N VAL A 187 4.20 26.13 -11.98
CA VAL A 187 3.10 26.70 -11.19
C VAL A 187 2.48 27.88 -11.95
N ARG A 188 1.46 27.60 -12.77
CA ARG A 188 0.83 28.57 -13.69
C ARG A 188 -0.56 29.00 -13.21
N VAL A 189 -0.91 30.26 -13.48
CA VAL A 189 -2.23 30.84 -13.13
C VAL A 189 -3.37 29.95 -13.63
N ARG A 190 -4.29 29.58 -12.72
CA ARG A 190 -5.54 28.83 -12.99
C ARG A 190 -6.41 28.72 -11.74
N THR A 191 -7.68 28.41 -11.94
CA THR A 191 -8.66 28.31 -10.83
C THR A 191 -8.99 26.86 -10.44
N ASP A 192 -8.47 25.88 -11.17
CA ASP A 192 -8.75 24.45 -11.05
C ASP A 192 -7.46 23.60 -11.03
N GLU A 193 -6.40 24.13 -10.41
CA GLU A 193 -5.18 23.34 -10.20
C GLU A 193 -5.50 22.12 -9.34
N ARG A 194 -4.80 21.03 -9.63
CA ARG A 194 -4.93 19.77 -8.90
C ARG A 194 -3.56 19.31 -8.48
N ILE A 195 -3.46 18.81 -7.25
CA ILE A 195 -2.28 18.08 -6.79
C ILE A 195 -2.68 16.64 -6.49
N ARG A 196 -1.90 15.70 -7.01
CA ARG A 196 -1.99 14.28 -6.70
C ARG A 196 -0.70 13.81 -6.09
N VAL A 197 -0.84 13.00 -5.05
CA VAL A 197 0.27 12.26 -4.45
C VAL A 197 -0.07 10.79 -4.52
N ARG A 198 0.78 10.03 -5.19
CA ARG A 198 0.74 8.57 -5.27
C ARG A 198 1.86 8.01 -4.42
N ARG A 199 1.59 6.95 -3.67
CA ARG A 199 2.57 6.25 -2.85
C ARG A 199 2.44 4.77 -3.15
N ASP A 200 3.56 4.08 -3.27
CA ASP A 200 3.52 2.65 -3.58
C ASP A 200 4.58 1.84 -2.83
N ASN A 201 4.29 0.56 -2.71
CA ASN A 201 5.20 -0.47 -2.25
C ASN A 201 5.01 -1.71 -3.11
N GLN A 202 6.06 -2.51 -3.25
CA GLN A 202 6.03 -3.72 -4.04
C GLN A 202 6.92 -4.81 -3.44
N VAL A 203 6.54 -6.05 -3.67
CA VAL A 203 7.35 -7.22 -3.35
C VAL A 203 7.42 -8.14 -4.57
N THR A 204 8.62 -8.65 -4.85
CA THR A 204 8.80 -9.71 -5.83
C THR A 204 8.40 -11.04 -5.19
N ILE A 205 7.57 -11.82 -5.89
CA ILE A 205 7.03 -13.08 -5.37
C ILE A 205 8.09 -14.18 -5.47
N ALA A 206 8.45 -14.78 -4.34
CA ALA A 206 9.26 -15.99 -4.31
C ALA A 206 8.40 -17.22 -4.61
N GLY A 207 8.98 -18.18 -5.32
CA GLY A 207 8.26 -19.39 -5.74
C GLY A 207 7.17 -19.15 -6.79
N GLY A 208 7.07 -17.96 -7.37
CA GLY A 208 6.46 -17.73 -8.68
C GLY A 208 7.49 -17.84 -9.80
N LEU A 209 7.03 -17.73 -11.05
CA LEU A 209 7.90 -17.55 -12.21
C LEU A 209 8.52 -16.15 -12.21
N SER A 210 9.63 -15.99 -12.94
CA SER A 210 10.33 -14.70 -13.06
C SER A 210 9.37 -13.58 -13.51
N GLY A 211 9.46 -12.43 -12.85
CA GLY A 211 8.58 -11.28 -13.06
C GLY A 211 7.32 -11.26 -12.19
N SER A 212 7.05 -12.32 -11.41
CA SER A 212 5.92 -12.32 -10.47
C SER A 212 6.08 -11.28 -9.37
N ARG A 213 5.04 -10.50 -9.11
CA ARG A 213 5.05 -9.41 -8.12
C ARG A 213 3.68 -9.17 -7.49
N LEU A 214 3.70 -8.56 -6.32
CA LEU A 214 2.56 -7.93 -5.68
C LEU A 214 2.88 -6.45 -5.44
N GLN A 215 2.03 -5.56 -5.95
CA GLN A 215 2.14 -4.11 -5.80
C GLN A 215 0.94 -3.56 -5.03
N LEU A 216 1.20 -2.57 -4.18
CA LEU A 216 0.20 -1.81 -3.44
C LEU A 216 0.40 -0.33 -3.74
N GLU A 217 -0.66 0.35 -4.14
CA GLU A 217 -0.66 1.76 -4.47
C GLU A 217 -1.81 2.48 -3.74
N LEU A 218 -1.58 3.73 -3.35
CA LEU A 218 -2.63 4.65 -2.96
C LEU A 218 -2.40 6.02 -3.60
N ARG A 219 -3.43 6.51 -4.31
CA ARG A 219 -3.49 7.89 -4.81
C ARG A 219 -4.44 8.73 -3.97
N ARG A 220 -4.01 9.96 -3.69
CA ARG A 220 -4.83 11.01 -3.08
C ARG A 220 -4.75 12.28 -3.90
N THR A 221 -5.87 13.00 -3.96
CA THR A 221 -6.04 14.20 -4.75
C THR A 221 -6.51 15.36 -3.87
N VAL A 222 -6.02 16.56 -4.16
CA VAL A 222 -6.62 17.82 -3.72
C VAL A 222 -6.93 18.66 -4.95
N GLU A 223 -8.21 19.00 -5.11
CA GLU A 223 -8.74 19.83 -6.20
C GLU A 223 -10.05 20.48 -5.73
N PRO A 224 -10.36 21.74 -6.09
CA PRO A 224 -9.50 22.67 -6.81
C PRO A 224 -8.53 23.41 -5.89
N ILE A 225 -7.41 23.86 -6.46
CA ILE A 225 -6.48 24.84 -5.91
C ILE A 225 -6.45 26.04 -6.86
N VAL A 226 -6.37 27.25 -6.32
CA VAL A 226 -6.31 28.48 -7.12
C VAL A 226 -4.87 28.97 -7.18
N VAL A 227 -4.34 29.14 -8.38
CA VAL A 227 -3.01 29.71 -8.66
C VAL A 227 -3.21 31.08 -9.29
N GLN A 228 -2.61 32.14 -8.73
CA GLN A 228 -2.73 33.51 -9.24
C GLN A 228 -1.47 34.35 -9.09
#